data_AF-A0A345P9F3-F1
#
_entry.id   AF-A0A345P9F3-F1
#
_cell.length_a   1.000
_cell.length_b   1.000
_cell.length_c   1.000
_cell.angle_alpha   90.00
_cell.angle_beta   90.00
_cell.angle_gamma   90.00
#
_symmetry.space_group_name_H-M   'P 1'
#
loop_
_entity.id
_entity.type
_entity.pdbx_description
1 polymer ?
#
loop_
_entity_poly.entity_id
_entity_poly.type
_entity_poly.pdbx_seq_one_letter_code
_entity_poly.pdbx_strand_id
1 'polypeptide(L)'
;MINPSLEVEEVVKRLHEKELYIHSVIELAFTIKQLVDNQSIDFSSLISPSGGSDWENLAMMLPYLPRNLVIAHLDPLLEGFMDINWPGSPVLYGFLSEMDIDPLHASFSRVLKKAIDLDDTEWVYWLLVFMKDERVNLKAHFSMEIEQGCGYLKSRGIDFE
;
A
#
# COMPACT_ATOMS: atom_id res chain seq x y z
N MET A 1 18.40 -22.24 19.36
CA MET A 1 17.26 -21.31 19.39
C MET A 1 17.76 -20.00 18.81
N ILE A 2 17.18 -19.56 17.71
CA ILE A 2 17.50 -18.26 17.08
C ILE A 2 16.84 -17.17 17.95
N ASN A 3 17.54 -16.06 18.17
CA ASN A 3 17.00 -14.94 18.94
C ASN A 3 16.03 -14.14 18.04
N PRO A 4 14.73 -14.08 18.35
CA PRO A 4 13.74 -13.38 17.52
C PRO A 4 14.09 -11.91 17.24
N SER A 5 14.81 -11.24 18.15
CA SER A 5 15.22 -9.86 17.95
C SER A 5 16.20 -9.69 16.80
N LEU A 6 17.15 -10.63 16.64
CA LEU A 6 18.14 -10.59 15.55
C LEU A 6 17.49 -10.89 14.19
N GLU A 7 16.45 -11.73 14.18
CA GLU A 7 15.71 -12.07 12.96
C GLU A 7 14.83 -10.90 12.50
N VAL A 8 14.19 -10.19 13.43
CA VAL A 8 13.46 -8.94 13.14
C VAL A 8 14.38 -7.87 12.58
N GLU A 9 15.55 -7.66 13.20
CA GLU A 9 16.55 -6.70 12.70
C GLU A 9 17.01 -7.03 11.27
N GLU A 10 17.22 -8.31 10.97
CA GLU A 10 17.63 -8.73 9.62
C GLU A 10 16.49 -8.57 8.60
N VAL A 11 15.24 -8.85 8.96
CA VAL A 11 14.07 -8.59 8.09
C VAL A 11 13.98 -7.11 7.74
N VAL A 12 14.06 -6.24 8.75
CA VAL A 12 14.02 -4.79 8.53
C VAL A 12 15.19 -4.37 7.65
N LYS A 13 16.41 -4.86 7.91
CA LYS A 13 17.56 -4.54 7.07
C LYS A 13 17.38 -4.96 5.62
N ARG A 14 16.87 -6.17 5.36
CA ARG A 14 16.63 -6.68 4.01
C ARG A 14 15.55 -5.91 3.26
N LEU A 15 14.53 -5.42 3.96
CA LEU A 15 13.51 -4.53 3.37
C LEU A 15 14.10 -3.25 2.80
N HIS A 16 15.16 -2.72 3.42
CA HIS A 16 15.86 -1.51 2.97
C HIS A 16 16.93 -1.77 1.89
N GLU A 17 17.11 -3.02 1.46
CA GLU A 17 18.04 -3.32 0.37
C GLU A 17 17.48 -2.81 -0.95
N LYS A 18 18.32 -2.11 -1.72
CA LYS A 18 17.89 -1.40 -2.92
C LYS A 18 17.24 -2.30 -3.98
N GLU A 19 17.70 -3.54 -4.10
CA GLU A 19 17.17 -4.52 -5.03
C GLU A 19 17.25 -5.91 -4.39
N LEU A 20 16.12 -6.60 -4.32
CA LEU A 20 16.05 -8.00 -3.95
C LEU A 20 15.74 -8.84 -5.19
N TYR A 21 16.48 -9.94 -5.36
CA TYR A 21 16.08 -10.95 -6.32
C TYR A 21 14.76 -11.59 -5.89
N ILE A 22 13.96 -12.05 -6.86
CA ILE A 22 12.63 -12.61 -6.59
C ILE A 22 12.63 -13.76 -5.57
N HIS A 23 13.66 -14.62 -5.58
CA HIS A 23 13.78 -15.69 -4.58
C HIS A 23 13.97 -15.12 -3.16
N SER A 24 14.76 -14.05 -3.04
CA SER A 24 15.00 -13.34 -1.79
C SER A 24 13.74 -12.65 -1.27
N VAL A 25 12.92 -12.06 -2.16
CA VAL A 25 11.60 -11.49 -1.86
C VAL A 25 10.66 -12.54 -1.28
N ILE A 26 10.59 -13.71 -1.93
CA ILE A 26 9.73 -14.82 -1.49
C ILE A 26 10.17 -15.35 -0.12
N GLU A 27 11.47 -15.57 0.07
CA GLU A 27 12.02 -15.98 1.37
C GLU A 27 11.69 -14.97 2.47
N LEU A 28 11.87 -13.68 2.18
CA LEU A 28 11.58 -12.60 3.12
C LEU A 28 10.09 -12.57 3.50
N ALA A 29 9.18 -12.74 2.53
CA ALA A 29 7.74 -12.83 2.79
C ALA A 29 7.39 -14.02 3.70
N PHE A 30 8.03 -15.17 3.51
CA PHE A 30 7.82 -16.33 4.38
C PHE A 30 8.37 -16.11 5.79
N THR A 31 9.54 -15.48 5.94
CA THR A 31 10.08 -15.12 7.25
C THR A 31 9.16 -14.13 7.96
N ILE A 32 8.70 -13.07 7.27
CA ILE A 32 7.74 -12.10 7.83
C ILE A 32 6.47 -12.81 8.30
N LYS A 33 5.91 -13.69 7.46
CA LYS A 33 4.72 -14.47 7.83
C LYS A 33 4.94 -15.24 9.15
N GLN A 34 6.07 -15.93 9.29
CA GLN A 34 6.38 -16.69 10.51
C GLN A 34 6.52 -15.79 11.74
N LEU A 35 7.16 -14.63 11.60
CA LEU A 35 7.35 -13.66 12.68
C LEU A 35 6.04 -12.95 13.08
N VAL A 36 5.13 -12.75 12.13
CA VAL A 36 3.79 -12.21 12.43
C VAL A 36 2.94 -13.26 13.14
N ASP A 37 2.94 -14.50 12.65
CA ASP A 37 2.17 -15.62 13.23
C ASP A 37 2.60 -15.92 14.69
N ASN A 38 3.89 -15.73 15.01
CA ASN A 38 4.42 -15.93 16.35
C ASN A 38 4.43 -14.65 17.22
N GLN A 39 3.87 -13.54 16.72
CA GLN A 39 3.80 -12.23 17.39
C GLN A 39 5.16 -11.61 17.73
N SER A 40 6.23 -11.98 17.02
CA SER A 40 7.55 -11.37 17.18
C SER A 40 7.67 -10.03 16.46
N ILE A 41 6.82 -9.77 15.46
CA ILE A 41 6.76 -8.49 14.74
C ILE A 41 5.31 -8.10 14.43
N ASP A 42 5.04 -6.81 14.45
CA ASP A 42 3.80 -6.25 13.92
C ASP A 42 3.99 -5.92 12.43
N PHE A 43 3.14 -6.45 11.56
CA PHE A 43 3.22 -6.17 10.13
C PHE A 43 3.06 -4.67 9.82
N SER A 44 2.27 -3.95 10.63
CA SER A 44 2.11 -2.49 10.47
C SER A 44 3.44 -1.74 10.60
N SER A 45 4.36 -2.25 11.43
CA SER A 45 5.71 -1.67 11.59
C SER A 45 6.59 -1.80 10.36
N LEU A 46 6.22 -2.68 9.43
CA LEU A 46 6.89 -2.86 8.13
C LEU A 46 6.26 -1.99 7.04
N ILE A 47 5.04 -1.47 7.26
CA ILE A 47 4.30 -0.59 6.33
C ILE A 47 4.43 0.85 6.82
N SER A 48 5.66 1.32 6.90
CA SER A 48 5.99 2.74 7.05
C SER A 48 7.43 2.96 6.60
N PRO A 49 7.76 2.58 5.36
CA PRO A 49 9.14 2.59 4.89
C PRO A 49 9.76 3.99 4.93
N SER A 50 11.06 4.02 5.18
CA SER A 50 11.81 5.28 5.31
C SER A 50 12.20 5.91 3.96
N GLY A 51 11.96 5.19 2.85
CA GLY A 51 12.22 5.66 1.48
C GLY A 51 11.55 4.82 0.38
N GLY A 52 11.72 5.25 -0.88
CA GLY A 52 11.03 4.67 -2.04
C GLY A 52 11.42 3.23 -2.43
N SER A 53 12.66 2.78 -2.14
CA SER A 53 13.10 1.40 -2.42
C SER A 53 12.40 0.36 -1.55
N ASP A 54 12.14 0.72 -0.29
CA ASP A 54 11.51 -0.17 0.67
C ASP A 54 10.05 -0.45 0.27
N TRP A 55 9.38 0.54 -0.33
CA TRP A 55 8.05 0.38 -0.93
C TRP A 55 8.05 -0.67 -2.04
N GLU A 56 9.11 -0.75 -2.84
CA GLU A 56 9.22 -1.75 -3.91
C GLU A 56 9.27 -3.17 -3.34
N ASN A 57 10.18 -3.40 -2.39
CA ASN A 57 10.29 -4.71 -1.75
C ASN A 57 8.99 -5.09 -1.03
N LEU A 58 8.38 -4.15 -0.31
CA LEU A 58 7.11 -4.36 0.36
C LEU A 58 6.01 -4.75 -0.64
N ALA A 59 5.84 -3.97 -1.72
CA ALA A 59 4.83 -4.20 -2.75
C ALA A 59 5.05 -5.55 -3.47
N MET A 60 6.31 -5.89 -3.80
CA MET A 60 6.66 -7.16 -4.43
C MET A 60 6.37 -8.38 -3.54
N MET A 61 6.37 -8.22 -2.22
CA MET A 61 6.09 -9.32 -1.28
C MET A 61 4.60 -9.60 -1.07
N LEU A 62 3.72 -8.63 -1.32
CA LEU A 62 2.28 -8.75 -1.05
C LEU A 62 1.63 -10.02 -1.64
N PRO A 63 1.94 -10.47 -2.87
CA PRO A 63 1.38 -11.70 -3.43
C PRO A 63 1.72 -12.98 -2.65
N TYR A 64 2.79 -12.96 -1.85
CA TYR A 64 3.28 -14.11 -1.09
C TYR A 64 2.84 -14.10 0.38
N LEU A 65 2.22 -13.02 0.83
CA LEU A 65 1.71 -12.88 2.19
C LEU A 65 0.29 -13.44 2.32
N PRO A 66 -0.14 -13.84 3.54
CA PRO A 66 -1.53 -14.23 3.77
C PRO A 66 -2.50 -13.11 3.39
N ARG A 67 -3.51 -13.43 2.59
CA ARG A 67 -4.47 -12.42 2.08
C ARG A 67 -5.17 -11.64 3.19
N ASN A 68 -5.53 -12.31 4.27
CA ASN A 68 -6.15 -11.68 5.45
C ASN A 68 -5.21 -10.69 6.15
N LEU A 69 -3.89 -10.97 6.16
CA LEU A 69 -2.89 -10.06 6.69
C LEU A 69 -2.84 -8.78 5.85
N VAL A 70 -2.82 -8.92 4.53
CA VAL A 70 -2.80 -7.79 3.60
C VAL A 70 -4.09 -6.96 3.70
N ILE A 71 -5.27 -7.60 3.72
CA ILE A 71 -6.56 -6.94 3.86
C ILE A 71 -6.63 -6.12 5.16
N ALA A 72 -6.14 -6.67 6.27
CA ALA A 72 -6.12 -5.98 7.56
C ALA A 72 -5.25 -4.71 7.57
N HIS A 73 -4.36 -4.56 6.59
CA HIS A 73 -3.42 -3.44 6.49
C HIS A 73 -3.54 -2.67 5.17
N LEU A 74 -4.70 -2.71 4.52
CA LEU A 74 -4.92 -1.94 3.29
C LEU A 74 -4.73 -0.44 3.50
N ASP A 75 -5.22 0.12 4.61
CA ASP A 75 -5.14 1.56 4.88
C ASP A 75 -3.70 2.09 4.84
N PRO A 76 -2.73 1.53 5.60
CA PRO A 76 -1.34 1.95 5.50
C PRO A 76 -0.69 1.58 4.16
N LEU A 77 -1.11 0.50 3.48
CA LEU A 77 -0.58 0.19 2.15
C LEU A 77 -0.96 1.27 1.12
N LEU A 78 -2.15 1.85 1.21
CA LEU A 78 -2.60 2.95 0.34
C LEU A 78 -1.81 4.25 0.54
N GLU A 79 -0.95 4.36 1.56
CA GLU A 79 0.02 5.45 1.69
C GLU A 79 1.10 5.39 0.59
N GLY A 80 1.29 4.23 -0.05
CA GLY A 80 2.13 4.10 -1.25
C GLY A 80 1.64 4.98 -2.41
N PHE A 81 0.39 5.43 -2.40
CA PHE A 81 -0.13 6.40 -3.38
C PHE A 81 0.18 7.86 -3.06
N MET A 82 0.87 8.19 -1.96
CA MET A 82 1.32 9.56 -1.71
C MET A 82 2.25 10.06 -2.82
N ASP A 83 3.09 9.19 -3.36
CA ASP A 83 3.98 9.50 -4.48
C ASP A 83 4.05 8.31 -5.45
N ILE A 84 3.50 8.49 -6.65
CA ILE A 84 3.51 7.45 -7.69
C ILE A 84 4.93 7.19 -8.25
N ASN A 85 5.89 8.08 -7.99
CA ASN A 85 7.28 7.91 -8.41
C ASN A 85 8.05 6.98 -7.48
N TRP A 86 7.49 6.58 -6.34
CA TRP A 86 8.11 5.54 -5.54
C TRP A 86 8.11 4.22 -6.34
N PRO A 87 9.26 3.54 -6.46
CA PRO A 87 9.38 2.32 -7.27
C PRO A 87 8.34 1.23 -6.95
N GLY A 88 7.85 1.16 -5.71
CA GLY A 88 6.80 0.21 -5.32
C GLY A 88 5.38 0.58 -5.72
N SER A 89 5.09 1.85 -6.02
CA SER A 89 3.71 2.31 -6.26
C SER A 89 3.08 1.66 -7.50
N PRO A 90 3.78 1.49 -8.64
CA PRO A 90 3.25 0.73 -9.78
C PRO A 90 2.99 -0.75 -9.48
N VAL A 91 3.81 -1.38 -8.65
CA VAL A 91 3.66 -2.79 -8.24
C VAL A 91 2.44 -2.93 -7.32
N LEU A 92 2.33 -2.03 -6.34
CA LEU A 92 1.19 -1.95 -5.44
C LEU A 92 -0.11 -1.71 -6.22
N TYR A 93 -0.08 -0.78 -7.19
CA TYR A 93 -1.20 -0.50 -8.08
C TYR A 93 -1.73 -1.79 -8.74
N GLY A 94 -0.85 -2.55 -9.39
CA GLY A 94 -1.22 -3.78 -10.08
C GLY A 94 -1.68 -4.90 -9.12
N PHE A 95 -1.12 -4.96 -7.91
CA PHE A 95 -1.58 -5.90 -6.90
C PHE A 95 -3.00 -5.55 -6.39
N LEU A 96 -3.25 -4.28 -6.09
CA LEU A 96 -4.53 -3.81 -5.56
C LEU A 96 -5.67 -3.91 -6.59
N SER A 97 -5.39 -3.80 -7.89
CA SER A 97 -6.42 -3.96 -8.93
C SER A 97 -7.02 -5.37 -8.99
N GLU A 98 -6.32 -6.37 -8.47
CA GLU A 98 -6.77 -7.78 -8.41
C GLU A 98 -7.40 -8.16 -7.07
N MET A 99 -7.55 -7.20 -6.14
CA MET A 99 -8.14 -7.46 -4.82
C MET A 99 -9.67 -7.44 -4.85
N ASP A 100 -10.27 -8.09 -3.84
CA ASP A 100 -11.72 -8.03 -3.66
C ASP A 100 -12.16 -6.58 -3.44
N ILE A 101 -13.24 -6.21 -4.13
CA ILE A 101 -13.70 -4.83 -4.13
C ILE A 101 -14.21 -4.36 -2.77
N ASP A 102 -14.87 -5.21 -1.98
CA ASP A 102 -15.45 -4.82 -0.70
C ASP A 102 -14.41 -4.31 0.32
N PRO A 103 -13.34 -5.06 0.65
CA PRO A 103 -12.30 -4.55 1.55
C PRO A 103 -11.53 -3.36 0.96
N LEU A 104 -11.33 -3.36 -0.36
CA LEU A 104 -10.65 -2.28 -1.06
C LEU A 104 -11.44 -0.97 -0.97
N HIS A 105 -12.74 -1.03 -1.25
CA HIS A 105 -13.67 0.11 -1.19
C HIS A 105 -13.70 0.74 0.20
N ALA A 106 -13.85 -0.09 1.23
CA ALA A 106 -13.88 0.38 2.61
C ALA A 106 -12.57 1.07 3.02
N SER A 107 -11.43 0.55 2.56
CA SER A 107 -10.11 1.13 2.84
C SER A 107 -9.91 2.47 2.12
N PHE A 108 -10.15 2.51 0.81
CA PHE A 108 -10.06 3.74 0.02
C PHE A 108 -10.96 4.86 0.54
N SER A 109 -12.17 4.53 1.01
CA SER A 109 -13.07 5.50 1.64
C SER A 109 -12.43 6.17 2.86
N ARG A 110 -11.80 5.38 3.74
CA ARG A 110 -11.12 5.89 4.94
C ARG A 110 -9.86 6.68 4.59
N VAL A 111 -9.07 6.18 3.65
CA VAL A 111 -7.79 6.79 3.27
C VAL A 111 -7.99 8.08 2.48
N LEU A 112 -8.97 8.15 1.58
CA LEU A 112 -9.33 9.39 0.90
C LEU A 112 -9.74 10.46 1.91
N LYS A 113 -10.59 10.09 2.88
CA LYS A 113 -10.97 11.01 3.96
C LYS A 113 -9.74 11.49 4.74
N LYS A 114 -8.82 10.59 5.10
CA LYS A 114 -7.55 10.94 5.77
C LYS A 114 -6.73 11.93 4.93
N ALA A 115 -6.55 11.68 3.65
CA ALA A 115 -5.79 12.56 2.75
C ALA A 115 -6.41 13.97 2.64
N ILE A 116 -7.73 14.05 2.54
CA ILE A 116 -8.48 15.33 2.57
C ILE A 116 -8.32 16.04 3.91
N ASP A 117 -8.47 15.32 5.03
CA ASP A 117 -8.37 15.89 6.38
C ASP A 117 -6.93 16.40 6.68
N LEU A 118 -5.92 15.83 6.02
CA LEU A 118 -4.51 16.27 6.05
C LEU A 118 -4.17 17.39 5.05
N ASP A 119 -5.12 17.77 4.18
CA ASP A 119 -4.93 18.69 3.07
C ASP A 119 -3.85 18.28 2.06
N ASP A 120 -3.70 16.97 1.84
CA ASP A 120 -2.71 16.41 0.90
C ASP A 120 -3.31 16.27 -0.50
N THR A 121 -3.18 17.32 -1.31
CA THR A 121 -3.75 17.35 -2.66
C THR A 121 -3.15 16.32 -3.60
N GLU A 122 -1.86 16.02 -3.44
CA GLU A 122 -1.15 15.07 -4.32
C GLU A 122 -1.62 13.64 -4.03
N TRP A 123 -1.74 13.29 -2.75
CA TRP A 123 -2.25 11.98 -2.37
C TRP A 123 -3.71 11.80 -2.80
N VAL A 124 -4.58 12.80 -2.60
CA VAL A 124 -5.97 12.75 -3.11
C VAL A 124 -5.99 12.55 -4.63
N TYR A 125 -5.15 13.28 -5.37
CA TYR A 125 -5.05 13.13 -6.82
C TYR A 125 -4.72 11.70 -7.23
N TRP A 126 -3.69 11.08 -6.63
CA TRP A 126 -3.26 9.73 -7.00
C TRP A 126 -4.28 8.65 -6.60
N LEU A 127 -4.97 8.80 -5.47
CA LEU A 127 -6.08 7.91 -5.10
C LEU A 127 -7.20 7.97 -6.15
N LEU A 128 -7.54 9.18 -6.63
CA LEU A 128 -8.55 9.33 -7.68
C LEU A 128 -8.12 8.77 -9.03
N VAL A 129 -6.83 8.88 -9.38
CA VAL A 129 -6.26 8.27 -10.59
C VAL A 129 -6.49 6.76 -10.56
N PHE A 130 -6.23 6.10 -9.43
CA PHE A 130 -6.53 4.67 -9.28
C PHE A 130 -8.02 4.38 -9.47
N MET A 131 -8.90 5.10 -8.76
CA MET A 131 -10.35 4.86 -8.81
C MET A 131 -10.97 5.08 -10.19
N LYS A 132 -10.46 6.03 -10.98
CA LYS A 132 -10.98 6.36 -12.32
C LYS A 132 -10.33 5.56 -13.44
N ASP A 133 -9.32 4.76 -13.17
CA ASP A 133 -8.58 4.07 -14.22
C ASP A 133 -9.45 3.02 -14.93
N GLU A 134 -9.63 3.22 -16.23
CA GLU A 134 -10.44 2.34 -17.08
C GLU A 134 -9.85 0.93 -17.21
N ARG A 135 -8.54 0.78 -17.03
CA ARG A 135 -7.85 -0.53 -17.08
C ARG A 135 -8.22 -1.40 -15.88
N VAL A 136 -8.49 -0.77 -14.74
CA VAL A 136 -8.87 -1.42 -13.48
C VAL A 136 -10.39 -1.63 -13.42
N ASN A 137 -11.16 -0.82 -14.15
CA ASN A 137 -12.62 -0.95 -14.29
C ASN A 137 -13.38 -0.95 -12.95
N LEU A 138 -12.86 -0.24 -11.94
CA LEU A 138 -13.48 -0.14 -10.61
C LEU A 138 -14.27 1.15 -10.39
N LYS A 139 -14.27 2.07 -11.35
CA LYS A 139 -14.91 3.40 -11.24
C LYS A 139 -16.35 3.37 -10.69
N ALA A 140 -17.14 2.39 -11.11
CA ALA A 140 -18.54 2.25 -10.67
C ALA A 140 -18.67 2.00 -9.16
N HIS A 141 -17.66 1.38 -8.54
CA HIS A 141 -17.63 1.08 -7.11
C HIS A 141 -17.20 2.28 -6.26
N PHE A 142 -16.58 3.29 -6.86
CA PHE A 142 -16.00 4.44 -6.15
C PHE A 142 -16.72 5.77 -6.44
N SER A 143 -17.97 5.73 -6.92
CA SER A 143 -18.65 6.93 -7.41
C SER A 143 -18.73 8.06 -6.37
N MET A 144 -19.00 7.72 -5.10
CA MET A 144 -19.07 8.69 -4.01
C MET A 144 -17.71 9.26 -3.63
N GLU A 145 -16.69 8.39 -3.55
CA GLU A 145 -15.32 8.77 -3.22
C GLU A 145 -14.72 9.65 -4.34
N ILE A 146 -15.01 9.32 -5.59
CA ILE A 146 -14.62 10.12 -6.75
C ILE A 146 -15.25 11.51 -6.68
N GLU A 147 -16.56 11.61 -6.42
CA GLU A 147 -17.25 12.90 -6.29
C GLU A 147 -16.63 13.74 -5.15
N GLN A 148 -16.39 13.12 -3.99
CA GLN A 148 -15.78 13.76 -2.83
C GLN A 148 -14.38 14.30 -3.14
N GLY A 149 -13.50 13.47 -3.72
CA GLY A 149 -12.14 13.87 -4.06
C GLY A 149 -12.09 14.95 -5.12
N CYS A 150 -12.90 14.83 -6.18
CA CYS A 150 -13.03 15.88 -7.21
C CYS A 150 -13.51 17.21 -6.61
N GLY A 151 -14.49 17.17 -5.70
CA GLY A 151 -14.98 18.35 -5.00
C GLY A 151 -13.90 19.03 -4.17
N TYR A 152 -13.10 18.22 -3.45
CA TYR A 152 -11.95 18.71 -2.68
C TYR A 152 -10.90 19.35 -3.60
N LEU A 153 -10.44 18.67 -4.65
CA LEU A 153 -9.42 19.20 -5.57
C LEU A 153 -9.88 20.50 -6.24
N LYS A 154 -11.14 20.57 -6.68
CA LYS A 154 -11.74 21.78 -7.25
C LYS A 154 -11.75 22.94 -6.25
N SER A 155 -12.00 22.67 -4.97
CA SER A 155 -11.94 23.70 -3.91
C SER A 155 -10.51 24.25 -3.70
N ARG A 156 -9.49 23.51 -4.14
CA ARG A 156 -8.08 23.91 -4.17
C ARG A 156 -7.64 24.49 -5.51
N GLY A 157 -8.56 24.65 -6.47
CA GLY A 157 -8.26 25.18 -7.81
C GLY A 157 -7.55 24.19 -8.73
N ILE A 158 -7.56 22.90 -8.39
CA ILE A 158 -7.00 21.82 -9.19
C ILE A 158 -8.15 21.22 -10.02
N ASP A 159 -7.98 21.25 -11.34
CA ASP A 159 -8.92 20.58 -12.24
C ASP A 159 -8.50 19.12 -12.44
N PHE A 160 -9.45 18.21 -12.32
CA PHE A 160 -9.22 16.77 -12.36
C PHE A 160 -10.22 16.12 -13.32
N GLU A 161 -9.84 16.06 -14.59
CA GLU A 161 -10.65 15.50 -15.69
C GLU A 161 -10.69 13.98 -15.70
#